data_AF-A0A2V1IQJ2-F1
#
_entry.id   AF-A0A2V1IQJ2-F1
#
_cell.length_a   1.000
_cell.length_b   1.000
_cell.length_c   1.000
_cell.angle_alpha   90.00
_cell.angle_beta   90.00
_cell.angle_gamma   90.00
#
_symmetry.space_group_name_H-M   'P 1'
#
loop_
_entity.id
_entity.type
_entity.pdbx_description
1 polymer ?
#
loop_
_entity_poly.entity_id
_entity_poly.type
_entity_poly.pdbx_seq_one_letter_code
_entity_poly.pdbx_strand_id
1 'polypeptide(L)'
;MLSLRHTLIALAATALTASADDFDRHFCDSTLRLDYIFAGDASRQGVYLASSSKSAGWAGRRTRLDRMPLSGNGSVTVTDPATGDTLYTTTFSSLFHEWLSTPEALTTPKAMSNVFLVPLPKDSARITISLLDSRHRPMASMSHIYRPDDELVGRPDATPQPHRYIHRGGDTDKAIDVAILAEGYTAEQTDSFYTHAAQAVEAILAHEPFRSMPERFNFVAVASPSADEGVSVPRLSDWRSTAFSSHFSTFYSDRYLTTSALPAVHDALRGIPYEHIIILANTPEYGGGGIYNSYTLTAARHPLMRPVVVHEFGHSFGGLADEYFYEQDVMSDTYPLDVEPWEPNITTLVDFPSKWQALIPDSVPQPTPVADANRYPIGLYEGGGYSFKGVYRPADQCRMRTNAHPSFCPACTDAMRRLILFYTEP
;
A
#
# COMPACT_ATOMS: atom_id res chain seq x y z
N MET A 1 -4.47 31.68 -64.74
CA MET A 1 -4.53 31.92 -63.28
C MET A 1 -5.00 30.63 -62.63
N LEU A 2 -4.15 30.06 -61.77
CA LEU A 2 -4.29 28.73 -61.17
C LEU A 2 -5.49 28.66 -60.20
N SER A 3 -6.27 27.58 -60.29
CA SER A 3 -7.24 27.19 -59.27
C SER A 3 -6.62 26.06 -58.43
N LEU A 4 -6.28 26.37 -57.17
CA LEU A 4 -5.70 25.43 -56.20
C LEU A 4 -6.83 24.69 -55.47
N ARG A 5 -6.94 23.38 -55.71
CA ARG A 5 -7.74 22.46 -54.90
C ARG A 5 -7.06 22.28 -53.53
N HIS A 6 -7.77 22.63 -52.46
CA HIS A 6 -7.34 22.35 -51.09
C HIS A 6 -7.85 20.97 -50.67
N THR A 7 -6.94 20.01 -50.57
CA THR A 7 -7.19 18.72 -49.93
C THR A 7 -6.91 18.88 -48.44
N LEU A 8 -7.95 18.90 -47.59
CA LEU A 8 -7.77 18.73 -46.15
C LEU A 8 -7.41 17.25 -45.88
N ILE A 9 -6.19 17.01 -45.42
CA ILE A 9 -5.80 15.73 -44.82
C ILE A 9 -6.19 15.82 -43.34
N ALA A 10 -7.22 15.06 -42.96
CA ALA A 10 -7.54 14.82 -41.56
C ALA A 10 -6.47 13.88 -40.98
N LEU A 11 -5.62 14.42 -40.10
CA LEU A 11 -4.70 13.62 -39.30
C LEU A 11 -5.52 12.97 -38.18
N ALA A 12 -5.93 11.71 -38.37
CA ALA A 12 -6.58 10.92 -37.33
C ALA A 12 -5.56 10.62 -36.22
N ALA A 13 -5.89 10.99 -34.99
CA ALA A 13 -5.10 10.71 -33.80
C ALA A 13 -5.13 9.21 -33.48
N THR A 14 -4.08 8.47 -33.89
CA THR A 14 -3.80 7.10 -33.43
C THR A 14 -2.81 7.15 -32.28
N ALA A 15 -3.27 7.46 -31.07
CA ALA A 15 -2.44 7.41 -29.86
C ALA A 15 -3.12 6.72 -28.67
N LEU A 16 -4.24 6.00 -28.90
CA LEU A 16 -5.04 5.37 -27.84
C LEU A 16 -5.00 3.84 -27.82
N THR A 17 -4.21 3.18 -28.68
CA THR A 17 -4.18 1.70 -28.77
C THR A 17 -2.93 1.06 -28.14
N ALA A 18 -1.82 1.79 -28.01
CA ALA A 18 -0.53 1.17 -27.70
C ALA A 18 -0.39 0.57 -26.28
N SER A 19 -1.20 0.98 -25.29
CA SER A 19 -1.03 0.53 -23.89
C SER A 19 -1.83 -0.72 -23.53
N ALA A 20 -3.09 -0.83 -23.99
CA ALA A 20 -3.87 -2.06 -23.83
C ALA A 20 -3.27 -3.21 -24.68
N ASP A 21 -2.73 -2.88 -25.86
CA ASP A 21 -2.01 -3.81 -26.72
C ASP A 21 -0.77 -4.42 -26.01
N ASP A 22 -0.15 -3.70 -25.07
CA ASP A 22 1.05 -4.17 -24.36
C ASP A 22 0.73 -5.18 -23.24
N PHE A 23 -0.33 -4.95 -22.46
CA PHE A 23 -0.80 -5.94 -21.49
C PHE A 23 -1.18 -7.25 -22.17
N ASP A 24 -2.06 -7.19 -23.16
CA ASP A 24 -2.57 -8.37 -23.86
C ASP A 24 -1.49 -9.05 -24.70
N ARG A 25 -0.37 -8.39 -24.98
CA ARG A 25 0.80 -9.04 -25.60
C ARG A 25 1.50 -10.00 -24.65
N HIS A 26 1.66 -9.62 -23.39
CA HIS A 26 2.53 -10.33 -22.43
C HIS A 26 1.77 -11.14 -21.37
N PHE A 27 0.53 -10.78 -21.06
CA PHE A 27 -0.19 -11.29 -19.90
C PHE A 27 -1.58 -11.82 -20.22
N CYS A 28 -2.01 -12.82 -19.45
CA CYS A 28 -3.41 -13.27 -19.40
C CYS A 28 -4.21 -12.36 -18.45
N ASP A 29 -5.54 -12.31 -18.62
CA ASP A 29 -6.46 -11.77 -17.61
C ASP A 29 -6.60 -12.75 -16.42
N SER A 30 -5.50 -12.90 -15.69
CA SER A 30 -5.33 -13.84 -14.59
C SER A 30 -4.20 -13.34 -13.70
N THR A 31 -4.22 -13.77 -12.45
CA THR A 31 -3.23 -13.36 -11.46
C THR A 31 -2.28 -14.50 -11.17
N LEU A 32 -0.98 -14.20 -11.12
CA LEU A 32 0.02 -15.03 -10.47
C LEU A 32 0.27 -14.48 -9.06
N ARG A 33 -0.22 -15.19 -8.06
CA ARG A 33 0.08 -14.92 -6.65
C ARG A 33 1.41 -15.58 -6.28
N LEU A 34 2.25 -14.83 -5.57
CA LEU A 34 3.59 -15.23 -5.15
C LEU A 34 3.69 -15.07 -3.63
N ASP A 35 3.87 -16.17 -2.92
CA ASP A 35 4.07 -16.17 -1.47
C ASP A 35 5.58 -16.33 -1.20
N TYR A 36 6.18 -15.36 -0.52
CA TYR A 36 7.58 -15.36 -0.14
C TYR A 36 7.75 -15.40 1.38
N ILE A 37 8.91 -15.88 1.81
CA ILE A 37 9.41 -15.74 3.17
C ILE A 37 10.57 -14.76 3.12
N PHE A 38 10.45 -13.67 3.85
CA PHE A 38 11.58 -12.80 4.19
C PHE A 38 12.13 -13.28 5.52
N ALA A 39 13.41 -13.66 5.54
CA ALA A 39 14.04 -14.21 6.73
C ALA A 39 15.39 -13.58 6.99
N GLY A 40 15.75 -13.42 8.25
CA GLY A 40 17.01 -12.81 8.62
C GLY A 40 16.99 -12.20 10.01
N ASP A 41 18.00 -11.38 10.26
CA ASP A 41 18.22 -10.55 11.44
C ASP A 41 18.73 -9.17 11.00
N ALA A 42 19.13 -8.30 11.92
CA ALA A 42 19.62 -6.95 11.60
C ALA A 42 20.89 -6.94 10.72
N SER A 43 21.65 -8.03 10.67
CA SER A 43 22.93 -8.13 9.95
C SER A 43 22.81 -8.82 8.58
N ARG A 44 21.89 -9.77 8.43
CA ARG A 44 21.74 -10.57 7.21
C ARG A 44 20.27 -10.86 6.92
N GLN A 45 19.86 -10.62 5.69
CA GLN A 45 18.52 -10.91 5.20
C GLN A 45 18.56 -11.83 3.98
N GLY A 46 17.46 -12.54 3.75
CA GLY A 46 17.25 -13.46 2.64
C GLY A 46 15.79 -13.51 2.24
N VAL A 47 15.54 -13.84 0.97
CA VAL A 47 14.20 -13.98 0.40
C VAL A 47 14.07 -15.36 -0.23
N TYR A 48 12.97 -16.05 0.06
CA TYR A 48 12.70 -17.42 -0.40
C TYR A 48 11.28 -17.52 -0.93
N LEU A 49 11.07 -18.22 -2.06
CA LEU A 49 9.72 -18.53 -2.56
C LEU A 49 9.13 -19.62 -1.66
N ALA A 50 7.99 -19.36 -1.03
CA ALA A 50 7.23 -20.37 -0.30
C ALA A 50 6.30 -21.14 -1.25
N SER A 51 5.53 -20.42 -2.05
CA SER A 51 4.61 -21.00 -3.02
C SER A 51 4.24 -19.99 -4.10
N SER A 52 3.61 -20.47 -5.16
CA SER A 52 2.94 -19.59 -6.12
C SER A 52 1.66 -20.25 -6.61
N SER A 53 0.68 -19.45 -7.01
CA SER A 53 -0.60 -19.97 -7.49
C SER A 53 -1.23 -19.07 -8.55
N LYS A 54 -1.96 -19.68 -9.48
CA LYS A 54 -2.74 -18.99 -10.52
C LYS A 54 -4.19 -18.83 -10.08
N SER A 55 -4.81 -17.71 -10.43
CA SER A 55 -6.26 -17.52 -10.32
C SER A 55 -6.80 -16.73 -11.51
N ALA A 56 -8.06 -16.96 -11.86
CA ALA A 56 -8.75 -16.20 -12.91
C ALA A 56 -8.92 -14.72 -12.52
N GLY A 57 -8.88 -13.85 -13.53
CA GLY A 57 -8.99 -12.40 -13.39
C GLY A 57 -7.69 -11.70 -12.98
N TRP A 58 -7.50 -10.49 -13.49
CA TRP A 58 -6.47 -9.54 -13.06
C TRP A 58 -7.15 -8.20 -12.72
N ALA A 59 -7.11 -7.83 -11.44
CA ALA A 59 -7.66 -6.56 -10.93
C ALA A 59 -6.67 -5.39 -11.00
N GLY A 60 -5.38 -5.68 -11.17
CA GLY A 60 -4.36 -4.64 -11.18
C GLY A 60 -4.32 -3.83 -12.48
N ARG A 61 -3.43 -2.84 -12.49
CA ARG A 61 -3.22 -1.98 -13.67
C ARG A 61 -2.90 -2.76 -14.95
N ARG A 62 -3.37 -2.23 -16.08
CA ARG A 62 -3.09 -2.69 -17.45
C ARG A 62 -2.23 -1.72 -18.25
N THR A 63 -1.84 -0.60 -17.66
CA THR A 63 -0.97 0.42 -18.24
C THR A 63 0.20 0.70 -17.32
N ARG A 64 1.26 1.35 -17.85
CA ARG A 64 2.47 1.71 -17.08
C ARG A 64 3.08 0.49 -16.36
N LEU A 65 3.06 -0.66 -17.02
CA LEU A 65 3.44 -1.95 -16.45
C LEU A 65 4.92 -1.97 -16.04
N ASP A 66 5.76 -1.24 -16.76
CA ASP A 66 7.21 -1.10 -16.54
C ASP A 66 7.61 0.04 -15.59
N ARG A 67 6.63 0.75 -14.99
CA ARG A 67 6.88 1.91 -14.13
C ARG A 67 6.47 1.65 -12.68
N MET A 68 7.18 2.29 -11.77
CA MET A 68 6.88 2.30 -10.33
C MET A 68 6.30 3.67 -9.96
N PRO A 69 5.18 3.74 -9.23
CA PRO A 69 4.64 5.03 -8.78
C PRO A 69 5.45 5.62 -7.61
N LEU A 70 6.03 4.76 -6.77
CA LEU A 70 6.87 5.09 -5.63
C LEU A 70 8.00 4.04 -5.54
N SER A 71 9.14 4.39 -4.96
CA SER A 71 10.26 3.43 -4.82
C SER A 71 9.96 2.30 -3.84
N GLY A 72 9.32 2.60 -2.70
CA GLY A 72 9.11 1.65 -1.61
C GLY A 72 10.42 1.13 -0.99
N ASN A 73 10.28 0.20 -0.03
CA ASN A 73 11.41 -0.53 0.56
C ASN A 73 11.70 -1.86 -0.15
N GLY A 74 10.86 -2.26 -1.11
CA GLY A 74 11.09 -3.43 -1.93
C GLY A 74 10.33 -3.38 -3.24
N SER A 75 10.71 -4.26 -4.16
CA SER A 75 10.07 -4.39 -5.47
C SER A 75 9.92 -5.84 -5.91
N VAL A 76 8.89 -6.11 -6.71
CA VAL A 76 8.73 -7.32 -7.52
C VAL A 76 8.75 -6.91 -8.98
N THR A 77 9.66 -7.49 -9.75
CA THR A 77 9.81 -7.21 -11.19
C THR A 77 9.69 -8.50 -11.99
N VAL A 78 8.87 -8.47 -13.02
CA VAL A 78 8.67 -9.52 -14.01
C VAL A 78 9.39 -9.11 -15.29
N THR A 79 10.30 -9.95 -15.76
CA THR A 79 11.13 -9.68 -16.94
C THR A 79 11.03 -10.81 -17.94
N ASP A 80 11.17 -10.48 -19.22
CA ASP A 80 11.36 -11.46 -20.28
C ASP A 80 12.74 -12.13 -20.12
N PRO A 81 12.83 -13.47 -20.00
CA PRO A 81 14.10 -14.14 -19.74
C PRO A 81 15.14 -14.06 -20.87
N ALA A 82 14.70 -13.80 -22.10
CA ALA A 82 15.56 -13.79 -23.29
C ALA A 82 16.15 -12.39 -23.57
N THR A 83 15.33 -11.36 -23.40
CA THR A 83 15.68 -9.96 -23.70
C THR A 83 16.12 -9.20 -22.45
N GLY A 84 15.58 -9.56 -21.28
CA GLY A 84 15.75 -8.82 -20.04
C GLY A 84 14.79 -7.63 -19.89
N ASP A 85 13.85 -7.44 -20.83
CA ASP A 85 12.89 -6.34 -20.79
C ASP A 85 11.94 -6.47 -19.59
N THR A 86 11.68 -5.36 -18.90
CA THR A 86 10.69 -5.30 -17.81
C THR A 86 9.28 -5.36 -18.39
N LEU A 87 8.56 -6.43 -18.06
CA LEU A 87 7.18 -6.63 -18.48
C LEU A 87 6.19 -6.09 -17.45
N TYR A 88 6.51 -6.22 -16.15
CA TYR A 88 5.71 -5.69 -15.06
C TYR A 88 6.59 -5.37 -13.85
N THR A 89 6.23 -4.34 -13.09
CA THR A 89 6.87 -4.07 -11.80
C THR A 89 5.89 -3.53 -10.77
N THR A 90 6.13 -3.80 -9.48
CA THR A 90 5.40 -3.19 -8.37
C THR A 90 6.34 -3.01 -7.18
N THR A 91 6.03 -2.07 -6.30
CA THR A 91 6.82 -1.72 -5.13
C THR A 91 6.00 -1.84 -3.85
N PHE A 92 6.67 -1.98 -2.71
CA PHE A 92 6.02 -2.22 -1.43
C PHE A 92 6.93 -1.85 -0.27
N SER A 93 6.35 -1.84 0.93
CA SER A 93 7.05 -1.98 2.21
C SER A 93 6.53 -3.21 2.94
N SER A 94 7.16 -3.62 4.04
CA SER A 94 6.69 -4.79 4.79
C SER A 94 6.97 -4.69 6.28
N LEU A 95 6.16 -5.41 7.07
CA LEU A 95 6.35 -5.57 8.51
C LEU A 95 7.74 -6.13 8.86
N PHE A 96 8.36 -6.87 7.93
CA PHE A 96 9.73 -7.34 8.07
C PHE A 96 10.74 -6.18 8.09
N HIS A 97 10.58 -5.14 7.27
CA HIS A 97 11.47 -3.97 7.30
C HIS A 97 11.40 -3.25 8.65
N GLU A 98 10.20 -3.07 9.20
CA GLU A 98 10.02 -2.47 10.53
C GLU A 98 10.63 -3.34 11.64
N TRP A 99 10.45 -4.67 11.56
CA TRP A 99 11.01 -5.59 12.53
C TRP A 99 12.54 -5.50 12.60
N LEU A 100 13.21 -5.29 11.46
CA LEU A 100 14.67 -5.23 11.39
C LEU A 100 15.29 -4.08 12.19
N SER A 101 14.52 -3.01 12.49
CA SER A 101 14.98 -1.92 13.35
C SER A 101 14.73 -2.16 14.84
N THR A 102 14.13 -3.29 15.22
CA THR A 102 13.82 -3.59 16.61
C THR A 102 15.00 -4.22 17.34
N PRO A 103 15.10 -4.10 18.68
CA PRO A 103 16.12 -4.80 19.46
C PRO A 103 16.10 -6.32 19.30
N GLU A 104 14.93 -6.93 19.03
CA GLU A 104 14.80 -8.39 18.83
C GLU A 104 15.61 -8.85 17.60
N ALA A 105 15.63 -8.04 16.53
CA ALA A 105 16.36 -8.36 15.30
C ALA A 105 17.89 -8.37 15.50
N LEU A 106 18.41 -7.80 16.58
CA LEU A 106 19.84 -7.86 16.90
C LEU A 106 20.25 -9.24 17.46
N THR A 107 19.30 -10.03 17.98
CA THR A 107 19.59 -11.26 18.72
C THR A 107 18.96 -12.51 18.12
N THR A 108 17.82 -12.37 17.43
CA THR A 108 17.01 -13.52 17.03
C THR A 108 16.59 -13.42 15.56
N PRO A 109 17.12 -14.27 14.67
CA PRO A 109 16.63 -14.33 13.30
C PRO A 109 15.17 -14.80 13.24
N LYS A 110 14.35 -14.15 12.40
CA LYS A 110 12.94 -14.50 12.19
C LYS A 110 12.64 -14.64 10.70
N ALA A 111 11.48 -15.22 10.43
CA ALA A 111 10.94 -15.44 9.10
C ALA A 111 9.50 -14.90 9.06
N MET A 112 9.17 -14.11 8.03
CA MET A 112 7.86 -13.48 7.87
C MET A 112 7.32 -13.75 6.47
N SER A 113 6.05 -14.15 6.38
CA SER A 113 5.38 -14.38 5.11
C SER A 113 5.01 -13.06 4.45
N ASN A 114 5.18 -12.96 3.14
CA ASN A 114 4.84 -11.80 2.31
C ASN A 114 4.17 -12.31 1.04
N VAL A 115 3.15 -11.61 0.54
CA VAL A 115 2.37 -12.04 -0.63
C VAL A 115 2.31 -10.92 -1.64
N PHE A 116 2.54 -11.24 -2.92
CA PHE A 116 2.47 -10.28 -4.01
C PHE A 116 1.65 -10.84 -5.16
N LEU A 117 0.98 -9.94 -5.87
CA LEU A 117 0.19 -10.25 -7.06
C LEU A 117 0.86 -9.63 -8.27
N VAL A 118 1.07 -10.44 -9.31
CA VAL A 118 1.53 -9.96 -10.62
C VAL A 118 0.59 -10.49 -11.70
N PRO A 119 0.45 -9.80 -12.85
CA PRO A 119 -0.35 -10.32 -13.94
C PRO A 119 0.29 -11.61 -14.46
N LEU A 120 -0.53 -12.61 -14.79
CA LEU A 120 -0.06 -13.94 -15.18
C LEU A 120 0.65 -13.89 -16.54
N PRO A 121 1.96 -14.17 -16.63
CA PRO A 121 2.66 -14.15 -17.92
C PRO A 121 2.16 -15.25 -18.86
N LYS A 122 2.01 -14.93 -20.15
CA LYS A 122 1.67 -15.92 -21.20
C LYS A 122 2.81 -16.89 -21.46
N ASP A 123 4.04 -16.38 -21.43
CA ASP A 123 5.28 -17.12 -21.65
C ASP A 123 6.07 -17.28 -20.35
N SER A 124 7.22 -17.96 -20.42
CA SER A 124 8.13 -18.04 -19.27
C SER A 124 8.64 -16.65 -18.90
N ALA A 125 8.68 -16.35 -17.61
CA ALA A 125 9.08 -15.04 -17.11
C ALA A 125 10.05 -15.18 -15.94
N ARG A 126 11.04 -14.28 -15.85
CA ARG A 126 11.90 -14.18 -14.67
C ARG A 126 11.27 -13.20 -13.69
N ILE A 127 11.02 -13.69 -12.49
CA ILE A 127 10.45 -12.91 -11.40
C ILE A 127 11.56 -12.65 -10.39
N THR A 128 11.85 -11.38 -10.16
CA THR A 128 12.86 -10.93 -9.21
C THR A 128 12.20 -10.11 -8.11
N ILE A 129 12.44 -10.51 -6.87
CA ILE A 129 12.07 -9.74 -5.69
C ILE A 129 13.33 -9.15 -5.06
N SER A 130 13.28 -7.88 -4.68
CA SER A 130 14.41 -7.15 -4.10
C SER A 130 13.97 -6.34 -2.90
N LEU A 131 14.78 -6.33 -1.85
CA LEU A 131 14.60 -5.54 -0.63
C LEU A 131 15.70 -4.49 -0.55
N LEU A 132 15.36 -3.30 -0.08
CA LEU A 132 16.22 -2.14 0.06
C LEU A 132 16.27 -1.70 1.53
N ASP A 133 17.43 -1.22 1.99
CA ASP A 133 17.58 -0.63 3.32
C ASP A 133 17.08 0.83 3.33
N SER A 134 17.07 1.45 4.51
CA SER A 134 16.72 2.87 4.68
C SER A 134 17.67 3.84 3.95
N ARG A 135 18.76 3.33 3.35
CA ARG A 135 19.67 4.07 2.48
C ARG A 135 19.47 3.74 0.99
N HIS A 136 18.37 3.07 0.65
CA HIS A 136 18.00 2.61 -0.69
C HIS A 136 19.01 1.63 -1.32
N ARG A 137 19.79 0.93 -0.50
CA ARG A 137 20.78 -0.06 -0.96
C ARG A 137 20.19 -1.46 -0.93
N PRO A 138 20.52 -2.34 -1.88
CA PRO A 138 20.06 -3.73 -1.87
C PRO A 138 20.46 -4.47 -0.58
N MET A 139 19.47 -5.06 0.10
CA MET A 139 19.65 -5.89 1.29
C MET A 139 19.63 -7.38 0.94
N ALA A 140 18.60 -7.78 0.20
CA ALA A 140 18.38 -9.15 -0.22
C ALA A 140 17.64 -9.15 -1.55
N SER A 141 17.88 -10.19 -2.36
CA SER A 141 17.15 -10.40 -3.60
C SER A 141 17.05 -11.89 -3.89
N MET A 142 15.99 -12.28 -4.58
CA MET A 142 15.83 -13.63 -5.10
C MET A 142 15.19 -13.55 -6.49
N SER A 143 15.66 -14.38 -7.42
CA SER A 143 15.09 -14.53 -8.76
C SER A 143 14.72 -15.97 -9.03
N HIS A 144 13.55 -16.19 -9.63
CA HIS A 144 13.11 -17.50 -10.11
C HIS A 144 12.43 -17.39 -11.48
N ILE A 145 12.26 -18.52 -12.15
CA ILE A 145 11.59 -18.59 -13.46
C ILE A 145 10.20 -19.15 -13.23
N TYR A 146 9.18 -18.35 -13.55
CA TYR A 146 7.84 -18.84 -13.77
C TYR A 146 7.76 -19.51 -15.14
N ARG A 147 7.10 -20.68 -15.20
CA ARG A 147 6.79 -21.35 -16.46
C ARG A 147 5.28 -21.58 -16.59
N PRO A 148 4.67 -21.29 -17.75
CA PRO A 148 3.25 -21.52 -17.98
C PRO A 148 2.81 -22.98 -17.80
N ASP A 149 3.71 -23.93 -18.10
CA ASP A 149 3.52 -25.38 -18.02
C ASP A 149 3.81 -25.98 -16.64
N ASP A 150 4.19 -25.18 -15.64
CA ASP A 150 4.34 -25.65 -14.26
C ASP A 150 2.96 -26.10 -13.73
N GLU A 151 2.87 -27.35 -13.28
CA GLU A 151 1.65 -27.93 -12.71
C GLU A 151 1.48 -27.57 -11.22
N LEU A 152 2.57 -27.22 -10.52
CA LEU A 152 2.57 -26.93 -9.08
C LEU A 152 2.01 -25.55 -8.72
N VAL A 153 1.83 -24.68 -9.71
CA VAL A 153 1.18 -23.36 -9.58
C VAL A 153 -0.34 -23.44 -9.80
N GLY A 154 -0.85 -24.62 -10.17
CA GLY A 154 -2.28 -24.86 -10.26
C GLY A 154 -2.93 -24.87 -8.88
N ARG A 155 -4.06 -24.18 -8.74
CA ARG A 155 -4.90 -24.24 -7.53
C ARG A 155 -6.35 -24.46 -7.97
N PRO A 156 -7.11 -25.34 -7.31
CA PRO A 156 -8.52 -25.55 -7.66
C PRO A 156 -9.29 -24.25 -7.43
N ASP A 157 -10.32 -23.98 -8.24
CA ASP A 157 -11.21 -22.84 -8.00
C ASP A 157 -11.74 -22.88 -6.56
N ALA A 158 -11.82 -21.71 -5.94
CA ALA A 158 -12.42 -21.55 -4.62
C ALA A 158 -13.77 -20.85 -4.76
N THR A 159 -14.74 -21.29 -3.97
CA THR A 159 -15.93 -20.49 -3.72
C THR A 159 -15.50 -19.22 -2.98
N PRO A 160 -15.77 -18.02 -3.52
CA PRO A 160 -15.45 -16.78 -2.84
C PRO A 160 -16.13 -16.70 -1.47
N GLN A 161 -15.47 -16.06 -0.51
CA GLN A 161 -16.10 -15.72 0.77
C GLN A 161 -17.37 -14.88 0.52
N PRO A 162 -18.39 -14.95 1.39
CA PRO A 162 -19.54 -14.05 1.32
C PRO A 162 -19.06 -12.59 1.32
N HIS A 163 -19.53 -11.81 0.35
CA HIS A 163 -19.07 -10.43 0.19
C HIS A 163 -20.17 -9.54 -0.38
N ARG A 164 -20.00 -8.22 -0.22
CA ARG A 164 -20.86 -7.20 -0.80
C ARG A 164 -20.06 -5.97 -1.18
N TYR A 165 -20.40 -5.35 -2.30
CA TYR A 165 -19.88 -4.03 -2.62
C TYR A 165 -20.52 -2.99 -1.70
N ILE A 166 -19.68 -2.24 -0.98
CA ILE A 166 -20.08 -1.06 -0.20
C ILE A 166 -20.14 0.17 -1.11
N HIS A 167 -19.21 0.25 -2.05
CA HIS A 167 -19.13 1.28 -3.07
C HIS A 167 -18.59 0.66 -4.36
N ARG A 168 -19.18 1.02 -5.50
CA ARG A 168 -18.74 0.55 -6.83
C ARG A 168 -18.66 1.74 -7.77
N GLY A 169 -17.47 2.30 -7.92
CA GLY A 169 -17.20 3.48 -8.74
C GLY A 169 -17.09 3.17 -10.23
N GLY A 170 -16.58 1.99 -10.59
CA GLY A 170 -16.33 1.61 -11.98
C GLY A 170 -16.13 0.11 -12.19
N ASP A 171 -15.79 -0.25 -13.42
CA ASP A 171 -15.36 -1.61 -13.76
C ASP A 171 -13.96 -1.87 -13.17
N THR A 172 -13.66 -3.14 -12.85
CA THR A 172 -12.42 -3.57 -12.17
C THR A 172 -11.15 -3.28 -12.99
N ASP A 173 -11.27 -3.05 -14.29
CA ASP A 173 -10.15 -2.68 -15.17
C ASP A 173 -9.91 -1.16 -15.25
N LYS A 174 -10.76 -0.35 -14.59
CA LYS A 174 -10.75 1.13 -14.65
C LYS A 174 -10.80 1.81 -13.27
N ALA A 175 -11.07 1.03 -12.23
CA ALA A 175 -11.17 1.49 -10.85
C ALA A 175 -10.25 0.65 -9.96
N ILE A 176 -9.74 1.29 -8.91
CA ILE A 176 -8.91 0.66 -7.90
C ILE A 176 -9.79 -0.23 -7.02
N ASP A 177 -9.50 -1.53 -6.97
CA ASP A 177 -10.28 -2.48 -6.19
C ASP A 177 -9.71 -2.62 -4.75
N VAL A 178 -10.47 -2.16 -3.76
CA VAL A 178 -10.11 -2.24 -2.33
C VAL A 178 -10.98 -3.26 -1.62
N ALA A 179 -10.36 -4.31 -1.09
CA ALA A 179 -11.03 -5.31 -0.27
C ALA A 179 -10.98 -4.95 1.22
N ILE A 180 -12.13 -5.04 1.89
CA ILE A 180 -12.27 -4.84 3.33
C ILE A 180 -12.57 -6.19 3.97
N LEU A 181 -11.70 -6.69 4.84
CA LEU A 181 -11.81 -7.99 5.50
C LEU A 181 -12.25 -7.87 6.95
N ALA A 182 -12.99 -8.87 7.43
CA ALA A 182 -13.45 -8.98 8.80
C ALA A 182 -12.42 -9.74 9.66
N GLU A 183 -11.92 -9.11 10.73
CA GLU A 183 -11.03 -9.76 11.70
C GLU A 183 -11.67 -9.72 13.09
N GLY A 184 -11.78 -10.88 13.72
CA GLY A 184 -12.40 -11.01 15.05
C GLY A 184 -13.93 -10.90 15.07
N TYR A 185 -14.60 -11.00 13.92
CA TYR A 185 -16.07 -11.06 13.83
C TYR A 185 -16.50 -12.51 13.68
N THR A 186 -17.39 -13.00 14.55
CA THR A 186 -17.99 -14.33 14.34
C THR A 186 -19.00 -14.29 13.18
N ALA A 187 -19.46 -15.46 12.73
CA ALA A 187 -20.46 -15.55 11.65
C ALA A 187 -21.73 -14.74 11.95
N GLU A 188 -22.17 -14.71 13.21
CA GLU A 188 -23.34 -13.97 13.70
C GLU A 188 -23.13 -12.45 13.70
N GLN A 189 -21.88 -11.99 13.64
CA GLN A 189 -21.53 -10.56 13.67
C GLN A 189 -21.28 -9.98 12.28
N THR A 190 -21.59 -10.73 11.22
CA THR A 190 -21.41 -10.31 9.81
C THR A 190 -22.06 -8.94 9.53
N ASP A 191 -23.29 -8.69 10.00
CA ASP A 191 -23.97 -7.40 9.82
C ASP A 191 -23.28 -6.24 10.55
N SER A 192 -22.67 -6.51 11.71
CA SER A 192 -21.87 -5.52 12.44
C SER A 192 -20.59 -5.18 11.67
N PHE A 193 -19.88 -6.18 11.16
CA PHE A 193 -18.71 -5.97 10.29
C PHE A 193 -19.06 -5.08 9.10
N TYR A 194 -20.14 -5.44 8.42
CA TYR A 194 -20.68 -4.74 7.26
C TYR A 194 -21.05 -3.28 7.55
N THR A 195 -21.52 -2.98 8.75
CA THR A 195 -21.76 -1.61 9.21
C THR A 195 -20.45 -0.84 9.39
N HIS A 196 -19.44 -1.45 10.02
CA HIS A 196 -18.13 -0.81 10.17
C HIS A 196 -17.41 -0.60 8.82
N ALA A 197 -17.55 -1.54 7.88
CA ALA A 197 -17.05 -1.39 6.52
C ALA A 197 -17.67 -0.17 5.81
N ALA A 198 -18.99 0.02 5.95
CA ALA A 198 -19.65 1.22 5.42
C ALA A 198 -19.12 2.52 6.04
N GLN A 199 -18.91 2.54 7.35
CA GLN A 199 -18.35 3.71 8.04
C GLN A 199 -16.89 4.00 7.63
N ALA A 200 -16.08 2.97 7.38
CA ALA A 200 -14.72 3.13 6.90
C ALA A 200 -14.69 3.71 5.48
N VAL A 201 -15.51 3.18 4.57
CA VAL A 201 -15.64 3.71 3.19
C VAL A 201 -16.14 5.14 3.20
N GLU A 202 -17.16 5.46 4.01
CA GLU A 202 -17.66 6.82 4.18
C GLU A 202 -16.56 7.77 4.68
N ALA A 203 -15.75 7.33 5.64
CA ALA A 203 -14.63 8.13 6.14
C ALA A 203 -13.59 8.38 5.05
N ILE A 204 -13.17 7.36 4.30
CA ILE A 204 -12.18 7.49 3.21
C ILE A 204 -12.70 8.44 2.13
N LEU A 205 -13.91 8.19 1.61
CA LEU A 205 -14.53 8.99 0.55
C LEU A 205 -14.94 10.40 1.01
N ALA A 206 -14.85 10.73 2.30
CA ALA A 206 -15.03 12.09 2.79
C ALA A 206 -13.75 12.96 2.71
N HIS A 207 -12.57 12.36 2.46
CA HIS A 207 -11.29 13.06 2.40
C HIS A 207 -10.81 13.26 0.95
N GLU A 208 -10.21 14.41 0.65
CA GLU A 208 -9.52 14.60 -0.63
C GLU A 208 -8.20 13.83 -0.67
N PRO A 209 -7.83 13.22 -1.81
CA PRO A 209 -8.48 13.33 -3.13
C PRO A 209 -9.58 12.29 -3.37
N PHE A 210 -9.81 11.35 -2.47
CA PHE A 210 -10.80 10.27 -2.64
C PHE A 210 -12.22 10.81 -2.86
N ARG A 211 -12.58 11.90 -2.17
CA ARG A 211 -13.88 12.56 -2.28
C ARG A 211 -14.20 13.08 -3.67
N SER A 212 -13.19 13.57 -4.40
CA SER A 212 -13.37 14.09 -5.75
C SER A 212 -13.18 13.04 -6.84
N MET A 213 -12.74 11.83 -6.49
CA MET A 213 -12.50 10.73 -7.41
C MET A 213 -13.19 9.41 -6.99
N PRO A 214 -14.44 9.42 -6.47
CA PRO A 214 -15.08 8.20 -5.96
C PRO A 214 -15.31 7.17 -7.07
N GLU A 215 -15.46 7.58 -8.33
CA GLU A 215 -15.60 6.69 -9.48
C GLU A 215 -14.34 5.85 -9.76
N ARG A 216 -13.19 6.22 -9.18
CA ARG A 216 -11.92 5.52 -9.33
C ARG A 216 -11.72 4.41 -8.31
N PHE A 217 -12.69 4.14 -7.45
CA PHE A 217 -12.57 3.12 -6.41
C PHE A 217 -13.77 2.19 -6.37
N ASN A 218 -13.49 0.92 -6.13
CA ASN A 218 -14.45 -0.07 -5.68
C ASN A 218 -14.06 -0.48 -4.26
N PHE A 219 -15.04 -0.58 -3.36
CA PHE A 219 -14.84 -1.11 -2.01
C PHE A 219 -15.74 -2.33 -1.82
N VAL A 220 -15.13 -3.50 -1.68
CA VAL A 220 -15.84 -4.77 -1.43
C VAL A 220 -15.58 -5.23 0.00
N ALA A 221 -16.65 -5.38 0.78
CA ALA A 221 -16.56 -5.95 2.12
C ALA A 221 -16.70 -7.47 2.05
N VAL A 222 -15.74 -8.19 2.59
CA VAL A 222 -15.58 -9.64 2.54
C VAL A 222 -15.68 -10.20 3.94
N ALA A 223 -16.74 -10.98 4.19
CA ALA A 223 -16.99 -11.60 5.48
C ALA A 223 -16.11 -12.85 5.65
N SER A 224 -15.04 -12.69 6.44
CA SER A 224 -14.13 -13.74 6.87
C SER A 224 -14.38 -14.08 8.34
N PRO A 225 -15.25 -15.08 8.65
CA PRO A 225 -15.66 -15.33 10.03
C PRO A 225 -14.49 -15.86 10.88
N SER A 226 -14.34 -15.29 12.08
CA SER A 226 -13.48 -15.79 13.16
C SER A 226 -14.21 -16.81 14.03
N ALA A 227 -13.46 -17.70 14.68
CA ALA A 227 -14.00 -18.59 15.71
C ALA A 227 -14.32 -17.82 17.00
N ASP A 228 -13.41 -16.92 17.40
CA ASP A 228 -13.59 -16.05 18.57
C ASP A 228 -13.95 -14.62 18.16
N GLU A 229 -14.82 -13.98 18.94
CA GLU A 229 -15.06 -12.54 18.88
C GLU A 229 -13.80 -11.79 19.35
N GLY A 230 -13.49 -10.63 18.76
CA GLY A 230 -12.36 -9.76 19.13
C GLY A 230 -11.01 -10.23 18.61
N VAL A 231 -9.91 -9.68 19.15
CA VAL A 231 -8.54 -9.98 18.71
C VAL A 231 -7.61 -10.24 19.91
N SER A 232 -6.44 -10.83 19.66
CA SER A 232 -5.49 -11.18 20.72
C SER A 232 -4.83 -9.95 21.35
N VAL A 233 -4.64 -9.97 22.67
CA VAL A 233 -3.95 -8.94 23.46
C VAL A 233 -2.84 -9.61 24.30
N PRO A 234 -1.64 -9.85 23.71
CA PRO A 234 -0.58 -10.64 24.34
C PRO A 234 -0.12 -10.13 25.70
N ARG A 235 -0.03 -8.81 25.90
CA ARG A 235 0.32 -8.20 27.20
C ARG A 235 -0.66 -8.54 28.34
N LEU A 236 -1.88 -9.00 28.03
CA LEU A 236 -2.86 -9.48 29.00
C LEU A 236 -2.96 -11.02 29.05
N SER A 237 -2.11 -11.73 28.30
CA SER A 237 -2.24 -13.17 28.08
C SER A 237 -3.58 -13.60 27.47
N ASP A 238 -4.25 -12.69 26.74
CA ASP A 238 -5.49 -12.98 26.00
C ASP A 238 -5.14 -13.36 24.55
N TRP A 239 -5.39 -14.61 24.19
CA TRP A 239 -5.11 -15.16 22.86
C TRP A 239 -6.40 -15.71 22.26
N ARG A 240 -6.74 -15.24 21.06
CA ARG A 240 -7.99 -15.54 20.36
C ARG A 240 -7.73 -16.22 19.03
N SER A 241 -8.60 -17.16 18.68
CA SER A 241 -8.62 -17.87 17.40
C SER A 241 -9.44 -17.08 16.38
N THR A 242 -8.76 -16.25 15.59
CA THR A 242 -9.39 -15.33 14.63
C THR A 242 -8.96 -15.63 13.19
N ALA A 243 -9.73 -15.10 12.23
CA ALA A 243 -9.52 -15.31 10.80
C ALA A 243 -8.07 -15.08 10.35
N PHE A 244 -7.42 -14.02 10.87
CA PHE A 244 -6.05 -13.66 10.50
C PHE A 244 -5.08 -13.63 11.67
N SER A 245 -5.48 -14.14 12.84
CA SER A 245 -4.60 -14.21 14.03
C SER A 245 -3.93 -12.86 14.36
N SER A 246 -4.66 -11.75 14.20
CA SER A 246 -4.10 -10.43 14.53
C SER A 246 -3.91 -10.29 16.03
N HIS A 247 -2.90 -9.50 16.42
CA HIS A 247 -2.60 -9.26 17.81
C HIS A 247 -2.03 -7.88 18.07
N PHE A 248 -2.36 -7.31 19.24
CA PHE A 248 -1.71 -6.14 19.80
C PHE A 248 -0.27 -6.45 20.23
N SER A 249 0.45 -5.47 20.77
CA SER A 249 1.82 -5.66 21.28
C SER A 249 2.82 -6.12 20.21
N THR A 250 2.57 -5.78 18.94
CA THR A 250 3.55 -6.04 17.86
C THR A 250 4.85 -5.30 18.17
N PHE A 251 5.98 -6.02 18.13
CA PHE A 251 7.30 -5.52 18.55
C PHE A 251 7.34 -4.93 19.97
N TYR A 252 6.48 -5.45 20.86
CA TYR A 252 6.31 -4.95 22.23
C TYR A 252 5.77 -3.51 22.33
N SER A 253 5.21 -2.97 21.24
CA SER A 253 4.46 -1.72 21.24
C SER A 253 2.98 -2.00 21.52
N ASP A 254 2.50 -1.63 22.71
CA ASP A 254 1.17 -2.00 23.23
C ASP A 254 0.01 -1.79 22.25
N ARG A 255 0.01 -0.67 21.53
CA ARG A 255 -1.08 -0.26 20.62
C ARG A 255 -0.88 -0.74 19.18
N TYR A 256 0.27 -1.37 18.88
CA TYR A 256 0.57 -1.80 17.53
C TYR A 256 -0.11 -3.14 17.23
N LEU A 257 -1.18 -3.07 16.44
CA LEU A 257 -2.05 -4.18 16.08
C LEU A 257 -1.77 -4.58 14.63
N THR A 258 -1.22 -5.77 14.44
CA THR A 258 -0.83 -6.29 13.11
C THR A 258 -1.21 -7.77 12.97
N THR A 259 -1.04 -8.30 11.76
CA THR A 259 -1.03 -9.73 11.49
C THR A 259 0.17 -10.12 10.63
N SER A 260 0.80 -11.26 10.95
CA SER A 260 1.82 -11.89 10.12
C SER A 260 1.25 -12.98 9.20
N ALA A 261 -0.06 -13.24 9.25
CA ALA A 261 -0.74 -14.32 8.53
C ALA A 261 -1.17 -13.90 7.10
N LEU A 262 -0.28 -13.23 6.35
CA LEU A 262 -0.57 -12.75 5.00
C LEU A 262 -1.12 -13.82 4.05
N PRO A 263 -0.62 -15.07 4.03
CA PRO A 263 -1.22 -16.11 3.20
C PRO A 263 -2.71 -16.36 3.50
N ALA A 264 -3.14 -16.26 4.76
CA ALA A 264 -4.54 -16.40 5.16
C ALA A 264 -5.39 -15.20 4.72
N VAL A 265 -4.85 -13.98 4.84
CA VAL A 265 -5.49 -12.74 4.35
C VAL A 265 -5.80 -12.86 2.85
N HIS A 266 -4.80 -13.23 2.05
CA HIS A 266 -4.96 -13.38 0.61
C HIS A 266 -5.77 -14.64 0.21
N ASP A 267 -5.78 -15.69 1.04
CA ASP A 267 -6.63 -16.86 0.82
C ASP A 267 -8.12 -16.53 1.00
N ALA A 268 -8.47 -15.63 1.93
CA ALA A 268 -9.84 -15.16 2.13
C ALA A 268 -10.38 -14.33 0.94
N LEU A 269 -9.49 -13.78 0.11
CA LEU A 269 -9.83 -12.95 -1.06
C LEU A 269 -9.89 -13.72 -2.38
N ARG A 270 -9.73 -15.05 -2.36
CA ARG A 270 -9.74 -15.87 -3.58
C ARG A 270 -11.08 -15.73 -4.32
N GLY A 271 -10.98 -15.39 -5.62
CA GLY A 271 -12.13 -15.21 -6.50
C GLY A 271 -12.85 -13.86 -6.35
N ILE A 272 -12.29 -12.93 -5.57
CA ILE A 272 -12.77 -11.56 -5.42
C ILE A 272 -11.70 -10.63 -6.02
N PRO A 273 -12.02 -9.70 -6.93
CA PRO A 273 -11.06 -8.70 -7.41
C PRO A 273 -10.56 -7.79 -6.27
N TYR A 274 -9.25 -7.60 -6.15
CA TYR A 274 -8.63 -6.67 -5.20
C TYR A 274 -7.20 -6.30 -5.61
N GLU A 275 -6.78 -5.11 -5.20
CA GLU A 275 -5.43 -4.57 -5.30
C GLU A 275 -4.92 -4.10 -3.93
N HIS A 276 -5.80 -3.54 -3.10
CA HIS A 276 -5.49 -3.04 -1.76
C HIS A 276 -6.38 -3.68 -0.69
N ILE A 277 -5.87 -3.75 0.54
CA ILE A 277 -6.51 -4.47 1.63
C ILE A 277 -6.67 -3.57 2.85
N ILE A 278 -7.89 -3.53 3.40
CA ILE A 278 -8.22 -2.96 4.71
C ILE A 278 -8.76 -4.10 5.58
N ILE A 279 -8.23 -4.26 6.78
CA ILE A 279 -8.67 -5.25 7.76
C ILE A 279 -9.30 -4.50 8.93
N LEU A 280 -10.57 -4.80 9.21
CA LEU A 280 -11.29 -4.21 10.34
C LEU A 280 -11.27 -5.21 11.49
N ALA A 281 -10.64 -4.84 12.61
CA ALA A 281 -10.57 -5.65 13.81
C ALA A 281 -11.73 -5.34 14.76
N ASN A 282 -12.46 -6.37 15.20
CA ASN A 282 -13.64 -6.26 16.06
C ASN A 282 -13.30 -5.94 17.53
N THR A 283 -12.66 -4.80 17.78
CA THR A 283 -12.21 -4.40 19.11
C THR A 283 -12.45 -2.91 19.37
N PRO A 284 -12.81 -2.52 20.61
CA PRO A 284 -12.85 -1.12 21.02
C PRO A 284 -11.48 -0.58 21.43
N GLU A 285 -10.45 -1.42 21.58
CA GLU A 285 -9.12 -0.98 21.97
C GLU A 285 -8.44 -0.20 20.85
N TYR A 286 -7.79 0.93 21.17
CA TYR A 286 -7.08 1.73 20.18
C TYR A 286 -5.85 0.99 19.66
N GLY A 287 -5.83 0.75 18.35
CA GLY A 287 -4.65 0.28 17.64
C GLY A 287 -4.90 0.08 16.16
N GLY A 288 -3.81 -0.10 15.45
CA GLY A 288 -3.80 -0.34 14.01
C GLY A 288 -2.39 -0.21 13.44
N GLY A 289 -2.33 -0.27 12.12
CA GLY A 289 -1.14 -0.06 11.32
C GLY A 289 -1.46 -0.08 9.84
N GLY A 290 -0.61 0.57 9.04
CA GLY A 290 -0.70 0.60 7.60
C GLY A 290 0.68 0.52 7.00
N ILE A 291 0.89 -0.40 6.07
CA ILE A 291 2.19 -0.60 5.40
C ILE A 291 1.97 -0.59 3.89
N TYR A 292 2.74 0.23 3.19
CA TYR A 292 2.61 0.46 1.74
C TYR A 292 2.56 -0.84 0.93
N ASN A 293 1.47 -1.02 0.16
CA ASN A 293 1.16 -2.21 -0.64
C ASN A 293 1.22 -3.56 0.14
N SER A 294 1.00 -3.52 1.45
CA SER A 294 0.74 -4.70 2.29
C SER A 294 -0.73 -4.71 2.72
N TYR A 295 -1.10 -3.96 3.75
CA TYR A 295 -2.48 -3.78 4.20
C TYR A 295 -2.61 -2.60 5.16
N THR A 296 -3.84 -2.14 5.36
CA THR A 296 -4.28 -1.39 6.54
C THR A 296 -4.96 -2.35 7.51
N LEU A 297 -4.71 -2.21 8.82
CA LEU A 297 -5.46 -2.90 9.87
C LEU A 297 -5.82 -1.88 10.96
N THR A 298 -7.10 -1.82 11.36
CA THR A 298 -7.53 -0.87 12.40
C THR A 298 -8.66 -1.39 13.27
N ALA A 299 -8.71 -0.91 14.52
CA ALA A 299 -9.77 -1.18 15.48
C ALA A 299 -11.11 -0.56 15.05
N ALA A 300 -12.08 -1.41 14.70
CA ALA A 300 -13.32 -1.01 14.09
C ALA A 300 -14.35 -0.39 15.07
N ARG A 301 -14.26 -0.72 16.37
CA ARG A 301 -15.19 -0.21 17.40
C ARG A 301 -14.62 0.94 18.23
N HIS A 302 -13.37 1.33 18.00
CA HIS A 302 -12.78 2.45 18.71
C HIS A 302 -13.43 3.78 18.24
N PRO A 303 -13.71 4.76 19.13
CA PRO A 303 -14.34 6.03 18.74
C PRO A 303 -13.58 6.83 17.65
N LEU A 304 -12.27 6.62 17.56
CA LEU A 304 -11.39 7.21 16.53
C LEU A 304 -11.21 6.34 15.27
N MET A 305 -12.01 5.28 15.08
CA MET A 305 -11.88 4.42 13.89
C MET A 305 -11.86 5.21 12.57
N ARG A 306 -12.75 6.19 12.42
CA ARG A 306 -12.88 6.98 11.18
C ARG A 306 -11.61 7.75 10.82
N PRO A 307 -11.01 8.58 11.69
CA PRO A 307 -9.74 9.21 11.36
C PRO A 307 -8.58 8.22 11.24
N VAL A 308 -8.54 7.16 12.06
CA VAL A 308 -7.45 6.18 12.04
C VAL A 308 -7.43 5.38 10.74
N VAL A 309 -8.57 4.83 10.29
CA VAL A 309 -8.61 4.05 9.03
C VAL A 309 -8.12 4.87 7.83
N VAL A 310 -8.40 6.18 7.82
CA VAL A 310 -7.94 7.09 6.78
C VAL A 310 -6.44 7.36 6.88
N HIS A 311 -5.90 7.52 8.10
CA HIS A 311 -4.46 7.63 8.34
C HIS A 311 -3.72 6.38 7.87
N GLU A 312 -4.17 5.19 8.30
CA GLU A 312 -3.53 3.93 7.92
C GLU A 312 -3.64 3.64 6.41
N PHE A 313 -4.73 4.06 5.77
CA PHE A 313 -4.87 3.97 4.31
C PHE A 313 -3.93 4.95 3.59
N GLY A 314 -3.60 6.08 4.21
CA GLY A 314 -2.53 6.97 3.76
C GLY A 314 -1.17 6.26 3.64
N HIS A 315 -0.85 5.35 4.57
CA HIS A 315 0.33 4.50 4.48
C HIS A 315 0.15 3.38 3.43
N SER A 316 -0.87 2.54 3.59
CA SER A 316 -0.99 1.29 2.83
C SER A 316 -1.28 1.50 1.35
N PHE A 317 -2.10 2.49 1.02
CA PHE A 317 -2.37 2.91 -0.35
C PHE A 317 -1.40 4.02 -0.76
N GLY A 318 -1.39 5.13 -0.02
CA GLY A 318 -0.71 6.36 -0.44
C GLY A 318 0.82 6.33 -0.35
N GLY A 319 1.42 5.36 0.34
CA GLY A 319 2.85 5.32 0.60
C GLY A 319 3.36 6.56 1.33
N LEU A 320 2.50 7.19 2.13
CA LEU A 320 2.83 8.37 2.93
C LEU A 320 3.60 7.95 4.19
N ALA A 321 4.55 8.77 4.63
CA ALA A 321 5.18 8.65 5.93
C ALA A 321 4.34 9.32 7.03
N ASP A 322 4.64 8.97 8.28
CA ASP A 322 4.18 9.73 9.43
C ASP A 322 4.82 11.12 9.48
N GLU A 323 4.01 12.13 9.79
CA GLU A 323 4.44 13.53 9.92
C GLU A 323 4.59 13.96 11.39
N TYR A 324 4.28 13.07 12.35
CA TYR A 324 4.54 13.34 13.77
C TYR A 324 6.00 13.07 14.15
N PHE A 325 6.39 13.70 15.25
CA PHE A 325 7.75 13.67 15.78
C PHE A 325 7.70 13.96 17.28
N TYR A 326 8.66 13.42 18.02
CA TYR A 326 8.83 13.68 19.45
C TYR A 326 10.31 13.93 19.74
N GLU A 327 10.63 14.79 20.72
CA GLU A 327 12.03 15.16 21.03
C GLU A 327 12.93 13.98 21.43
N GLN A 328 12.34 12.84 21.82
CA GLN A 328 13.04 11.64 22.30
C GLN A 328 12.44 10.36 21.68
N ASP A 329 12.04 10.42 20.41
CA ASP A 329 11.51 9.23 19.73
C ASP A 329 12.60 8.17 19.52
N VAL A 330 12.29 6.92 19.87
CA VAL A 330 13.17 5.76 19.65
C VAL A 330 13.30 5.40 18.17
N MET A 331 12.40 5.91 17.32
CA MET A 331 12.41 5.75 15.86
C MET A 331 13.08 6.94 15.14
N SER A 332 13.77 7.83 15.87
CA SER A 332 14.41 9.02 15.27
C SER A 332 15.48 8.72 14.22
N ASP A 333 16.02 7.50 14.19
CA ASP A 333 17.02 7.02 13.22
C ASP A 333 16.40 6.29 12.00
N THR A 334 15.07 6.26 11.86
CA THR A 334 14.39 5.59 10.73
C THR A 334 14.80 6.19 9.37
N TYR A 335 14.99 7.51 9.31
CA TYR A 335 15.37 8.23 8.10
C TYR A 335 16.79 8.80 8.22
N PRO A 336 17.79 8.23 7.52
CA PRO A 336 19.12 8.81 7.46
C PRO A 336 19.09 10.22 6.89
N LEU A 337 19.62 11.21 7.62
CA LEU A 337 19.55 12.63 7.23
C LEU A 337 20.35 12.96 5.96
N ASP A 338 21.23 12.05 5.53
CA ASP A 338 22.03 12.15 4.30
C ASP A 338 21.42 11.41 3.09
N VAL A 339 20.19 10.90 3.23
CA VAL A 339 19.43 10.23 2.17
C VAL A 339 18.06 10.88 2.05
N GLU A 340 17.61 11.17 0.83
CA GLU A 340 16.23 11.63 0.61
C GLU A 340 15.27 10.45 0.80
N PRO A 341 14.27 10.50 1.71
CA PRO A 341 13.26 9.45 1.84
C PRO A 341 12.54 9.20 0.52
N TRP A 342 11.93 8.04 0.31
CA TRP A 342 11.12 7.83 -0.90
C TRP A 342 9.67 8.31 -0.74
N GLU A 343 9.18 8.42 0.51
CA GLU A 343 7.83 8.84 0.85
C GLU A 343 7.58 10.30 0.45
N PRO A 344 6.47 10.62 -0.23
CA PRO A 344 6.33 11.91 -0.91
C PRO A 344 6.04 13.09 0.05
N ASN A 345 5.72 12.84 1.32
CA ASN A 345 5.29 13.86 2.29
C ASN A 345 6.29 14.14 3.42
N ILE A 346 7.51 13.64 3.33
CA ILE A 346 8.63 14.06 4.17
C ILE A 346 9.89 14.30 3.31
N THR A 347 10.82 15.10 3.81
CA THR A 347 12.10 15.37 3.13
C THR A 347 13.24 15.57 4.13
N THR A 348 14.45 15.17 3.76
CA THR A 348 15.71 15.49 4.46
C THR A 348 16.49 16.61 3.77
N LEU A 349 15.93 17.19 2.71
CA LEU A 349 16.52 18.21 1.84
C LEU A 349 17.68 17.74 0.95
N VAL A 350 17.89 16.43 0.83
CA VAL A 350 18.90 15.84 -0.07
C VAL A 350 18.45 15.96 -1.53
N ASP A 351 17.16 15.76 -1.81
CA ASP A 351 16.53 15.97 -3.12
C ASP A 351 15.10 16.52 -2.96
N PHE A 352 14.99 17.68 -2.32
CA PHE A 352 13.71 18.38 -2.14
C PHE A 352 12.95 18.71 -3.44
N PRO A 353 13.60 19.01 -4.59
CA PRO A 353 12.91 19.20 -5.87
C PRO A 353 12.03 18.01 -6.30
N SER A 354 12.37 16.79 -5.89
CA SER A 354 11.55 15.59 -6.16
C SER A 354 10.24 15.52 -5.36
N LYS A 355 10.08 16.38 -4.35
CA LYS A 355 8.99 16.37 -3.37
C LYS A 355 7.92 17.43 -3.70
N TRP A 356 7.46 18.17 -2.69
CA TRP A 356 6.45 19.21 -2.83
C TRP A 356 7.03 20.62 -3.01
N GLN A 357 8.33 20.76 -3.29
CA GLN A 357 8.96 22.07 -3.49
C GLN A 357 8.20 22.92 -4.52
N ALA A 358 7.79 22.31 -5.63
CA ALA A 358 7.02 22.98 -6.68
C ALA A 358 5.62 23.47 -6.25
N LEU A 359 5.12 23.01 -5.10
CA LEU A 359 3.84 23.45 -4.53
C LEU A 359 4.01 24.61 -3.53
N ILE A 360 5.23 24.96 -3.13
CA ILE A 360 5.51 26.06 -2.20
C ILE A 360 5.62 27.38 -2.99
N PRO A 361 4.78 28.39 -2.70
CA PRO A 361 4.94 29.71 -3.30
C PRO A 361 6.27 30.37 -2.89
N ASP A 362 6.91 31.11 -3.80
CA ASP A 362 8.19 31.81 -3.56
C ASP A 362 8.18 32.74 -2.33
N SER A 363 7.01 33.22 -1.92
CA SER A 363 6.84 34.09 -0.74
C SER A 363 6.91 33.37 0.61
N VAL A 364 6.89 32.04 0.64
CA VAL A 364 6.87 31.26 1.89
C VAL A 364 8.30 31.07 2.42
N PRO A 365 8.58 31.42 3.69
CA PRO A 365 9.91 31.20 4.29
C PRO A 365 10.29 29.72 4.33
N GLN A 366 11.57 29.42 4.12
CA GLN A 366 12.11 28.05 4.18
C GLN A 366 13.35 28.03 5.10
N PRO A 367 13.31 27.35 6.27
CA PRO A 367 12.16 26.64 6.82
C PRO A 367 11.00 27.57 7.21
N THR A 368 9.78 27.06 7.16
CA THR A 368 8.56 27.81 7.47
C THR A 368 8.34 27.84 8.99
N PRO A 369 8.26 29.03 9.61
CA PRO A 369 8.02 29.13 11.06
C PRO A 369 6.65 28.55 11.44
N VAL A 370 6.61 27.70 12.47
CA VAL A 370 5.35 27.14 13.01
C VAL A 370 4.40 28.26 13.48
N ALA A 371 4.93 29.39 13.95
CA ALA A 371 4.14 30.56 14.34
C ALA A 371 3.29 31.13 13.18
N ASP A 372 3.71 30.89 11.94
CA ASP A 372 3.02 31.35 10.73
C ASP A 372 2.18 30.23 10.07
N ALA A 373 1.94 29.10 10.75
CA ALA A 373 1.26 27.94 10.16
C ALA A 373 -0.14 28.26 9.60
N ASN A 374 -0.88 29.16 10.25
CA ASN A 374 -2.19 29.60 9.77
C ASN A 374 -2.12 30.42 8.47
N ARG A 375 -0.97 31.04 8.18
CA ARG A 375 -0.73 31.82 6.96
C ARG A 375 -0.24 30.94 5.82
N TYR A 376 0.49 29.87 6.12
CA TYR A 376 1.14 29.01 5.14
C TYR A 376 0.62 27.56 5.24
N PRO A 377 -0.52 27.23 4.61
CA PRO A 377 -1.08 25.87 4.64
C PRO A 377 -0.17 24.82 3.97
N ILE A 378 0.81 25.27 3.18
CA ILE A 378 1.91 24.46 2.66
C ILE A 378 3.23 25.23 2.85
N GLY A 379 4.29 24.52 3.21
CA GLY A 379 5.61 25.07 3.48
C GLY A 379 6.64 23.96 3.73
N LEU A 380 7.70 24.32 4.44
CA LEU A 380 8.79 23.42 4.82
C LEU A 380 8.94 23.47 6.35
N TYR A 381 8.17 22.67 7.07
CA TYR A 381 8.13 22.67 8.53
C TYR A 381 9.08 21.62 9.09
N GLU A 382 10.05 22.01 9.92
CA GLU A 382 10.96 21.07 10.56
C GLU A 382 10.21 20.17 11.56
N GLY A 383 10.58 18.89 11.59
CA GLY A 383 9.95 17.82 12.34
C GLY A 383 9.04 16.94 11.45
N GLY A 384 9.27 15.63 11.47
CA GLY A 384 8.49 14.64 10.72
C GLY A 384 9.23 13.32 10.67
N GLY A 385 8.56 12.24 10.26
CA GLY A 385 9.20 10.91 10.19
C GLY A 385 9.85 10.51 11.52
N TYR A 386 9.19 10.78 12.65
CA TYR A 386 9.67 10.52 14.01
C TYR A 386 10.85 11.40 14.49
N SER A 387 11.54 12.11 13.60
CA SER A 387 12.69 12.97 13.92
C SER A 387 12.25 14.41 14.24
N PHE A 388 12.70 14.94 15.38
CA PHE A 388 12.44 16.33 15.79
C PHE A 388 13.20 17.37 14.93
N LYS A 389 14.35 17.00 14.35
CA LYS A 389 15.20 17.84 13.48
C LYS A 389 15.69 17.10 12.25
N GLY A 390 16.04 17.86 11.21
CA GLY A 390 16.64 17.32 9.98
C GLY A 390 15.68 16.65 9.00
N VAL A 391 14.49 16.28 9.45
CA VAL A 391 13.37 15.85 8.58
C VAL A 391 12.30 16.94 8.60
N TYR A 392 11.69 17.20 7.45
CA TYR A 392 10.69 18.25 7.27
C TYR A 392 9.39 17.67 6.71
N ARG A 393 8.27 18.30 7.07
CA ARG A 393 6.91 17.98 6.62
C ARG A 393 6.29 19.17 5.85
N PRO A 394 5.29 18.92 5.00
CA PRO A 394 4.70 19.94 4.12
C PRO A 394 3.78 20.94 4.81
N ALA A 395 3.19 20.58 5.95
CA ALA A 395 2.26 21.42 6.67
C ALA A 395 2.42 21.23 8.18
N ASP A 396 2.07 22.23 8.98
CA ASP A 396 2.06 22.02 10.43
C ASP A 396 1.02 20.95 10.81
N GLN A 397 -0.16 20.95 10.21
CA GLN A 397 -1.22 19.99 10.53
C GLN A 397 -1.56 19.11 9.32
N CYS A 398 -1.75 17.81 9.56
CA CYS A 398 -2.10 16.80 8.56
C CYS A 398 -2.74 15.59 9.25
N ARG A 399 -3.58 14.85 8.52
CA ARG A 399 -4.03 13.50 8.90
C ARG A 399 -2.86 12.56 9.20
N MET A 400 -1.74 12.69 8.49
CA MET A 400 -0.51 11.90 8.75
C MET A 400 0.27 12.36 10.00
N ARG A 401 -0.15 13.45 10.64
CA ARG A 401 0.44 13.95 11.90
C ARG A 401 -0.45 13.67 13.11
N THR A 402 -1.76 13.88 12.97
CA THR A 402 -2.70 13.80 14.09
C THR A 402 -4.09 13.35 13.65
N ASN A 403 -4.71 12.50 14.47
CA ASN A 403 -6.07 12.04 14.28
C ASN A 403 -7.13 13.16 14.45
N ALA A 404 -6.80 14.26 15.12
CA ALA A 404 -7.72 15.36 15.34
C ALA A 404 -7.88 16.27 14.11
N HIS A 405 -6.87 16.33 13.23
CA HIS A 405 -6.94 17.20 12.05
C HIS A 405 -7.85 16.58 10.98
N PRO A 406 -8.76 17.33 10.33
CA PRO A 406 -9.83 16.75 9.52
C PRO A 406 -9.42 16.35 8.09
N SER A 407 -8.22 16.71 7.63
CA SER A 407 -7.81 16.52 6.22
C SER A 407 -6.36 16.09 6.06
N PHE A 408 -6.03 15.55 4.90
CA PHE A 408 -4.63 15.48 4.46
C PHE A 408 -4.12 16.89 4.13
N CYS A 409 -2.81 17.12 4.29
CA CYS A 409 -2.17 18.35 3.85
C CYS A 409 -2.09 18.40 2.30
N PRO A 410 -1.86 19.58 1.69
CA PRO A 410 -1.87 19.70 0.23
C PRO A 410 -0.88 18.79 -0.51
N ALA A 411 0.30 18.54 0.07
CA ALA A 411 1.29 17.62 -0.51
C ALA A 411 0.84 16.16 -0.47
N CYS A 412 0.26 15.70 0.66
CA CYS A 412 -0.33 14.36 0.76
C CYS A 412 -1.49 14.18 -0.23
N THR A 413 -2.36 15.18 -0.35
CA THR A 413 -3.47 15.15 -1.32
C THR A 413 -2.96 15.09 -2.75
N ASP A 414 -1.95 15.88 -3.13
CA ASP A 414 -1.39 15.83 -4.47
C ASP A 414 -0.67 14.50 -4.77
N ALA A 415 0.09 13.97 -3.81
CA ALA A 415 0.77 12.68 -3.93
C ALA A 415 -0.22 11.54 -4.19
N MET A 416 -1.27 11.43 -3.36
CA MET A 416 -2.31 10.41 -3.55
C MET A 416 -3.09 10.62 -4.84
N ARG A 417 -3.34 11.87 -5.26
CA ARG A 417 -4.01 12.16 -6.54
C ARG A 417 -3.18 11.64 -7.71
N ARG A 418 -1.86 11.89 -7.71
CA ARG A 418 -0.94 11.36 -8.73
C ARG A 418 -0.93 9.82 -8.73
N LEU A 419 -1.00 9.20 -7.55
CA LEU A 419 -1.06 7.76 -7.42
C LEU A 419 -2.37 7.17 -7.97
N ILE A 420 -3.52 7.77 -7.67
CA ILE A 420 -4.81 7.35 -8.23
C ILE A 420 -4.77 7.42 -9.77
N LEU A 421 -4.26 8.53 -10.31
CA LEU A 421 -4.10 8.71 -11.75
C LEU A 421 -3.06 7.75 -12.34
N PHE A 422 -2.07 7.30 -11.55
CA PHE A 422 -1.11 6.29 -12.00
C PHE A 422 -1.78 4.94 -12.26
N TYR A 423 -2.70 4.53 -11.38
CA TYR A 423 -3.41 3.25 -11.53
C TYR A 423 -4.58 3.29 -12.50
N THR A 424 -5.21 4.45 -12.71
CA THR A 424 -6.50 4.55 -13.41
C THR A 424 -6.50 5.32 -14.73
N GLU A 425 -5.38 5.93 -15.11
CA GLU A 425 -5.23 6.59 -16.42
C GLU A 425 -4.30 5.79 -17.37
N PRO A 426 -4.51 5.90 -18.69
CA PRO A 426 -3.67 5.24 -19.69
C PRO A 426 -2.16 5.57 -19.62
#